data_AF-A0A7S2H7I8-F1
#
_entry.id   AF-A0A7S2H7I8-F1
#
_cell.length_a   1.000
_cell.length_b   1.000
_cell.length_c   1.000
_cell.angle_alpha   90.00
_cell.angle_beta   90.00
_cell.angle_gamma   90.00
#
_symmetry.space_group_name_H-M   'P 1'
#
loop_
_entity.id
_entity.type
_entity.pdbx_description
1 polymer ?
#
loop_
_entity_poly.entity_id
_entity_poly.type
_entity_poly.pdbx_seq_one_letter_code
_entity_poly.pdbx_strand_id
1 'polypeptide(L)'
;VSMLLKRASQGRGARYAEWIERAMLNGVLGTQRGEEPGAYLYFMPLGASVSKSAPQSWRHAGWSTPYGDFWCCMGTGVEAFAQLGQMAFLQKEREGQLPELHVLQLIPTSLRWRAAGLRFTLDATYAGVTHPDNPLGFTLTIEATTAPGAPAAVMLRLPSWATNLTLTLNGASILPKTLNASTSTSASTSTFASNTPITLAHASASDPLGASQPPSFLPSLSNVSYVRTERVWRTGDEITMRCQAHLWMERLADPRPRYSNLHALLFGPLVLACIGCKELTLQVTPPQLLPWMSPVPRTASSQLRSFHRATARGAAPGTIILGHDGIVYVREGELASPPFRHRRRGATDLAVATTFRLLPGLTGADNTVSFEPFLRPGCYIAAPSTPLQGHQQQPVKDGGDGASLQLRLLCEPSPADVRLCSFKRHDPLVSTAHGSFQSYESLSHPKHFISTHGAPSPRTAKGPAAKSAGFETIRPLQLVERPPTPASANSFTPSPFALESSFEEAVAAAEYPAASWWMRSPTGAVTSALLYPLNEVVDETYSVYFDLAPS
;
A
#
# COMPACT_ATOMS: atom_id res chain seq x y z
N VAL A 1 -11.98 0.11 25.65
CA VAL A 1 -12.60 -0.88 24.74
C VAL A 1 -13.92 -1.46 25.27
N SER A 2 -13.95 -2.08 26.46
CA SER A 2 -15.17 -2.72 27.03
C SER A 2 -16.46 -1.88 26.99
N MET A 3 -16.39 -0.60 27.36
CA MET A 3 -17.55 0.31 27.31
C MET A 3 -18.10 0.50 25.88
N LEU A 4 -17.21 0.63 24.89
CA LEU A 4 -17.61 0.80 23.49
C LEU A 4 -18.20 -0.49 22.93
N LEU A 5 -17.65 -1.66 23.29
CA LEU A 5 -18.23 -2.96 22.92
C LEU A 5 -19.65 -3.12 23.51
N LYS A 6 -19.86 -2.73 24.76
CA LYS A 6 -21.19 -2.71 25.38
C LYS A 6 -22.16 -1.77 24.68
N ARG A 7 -21.70 -0.61 24.21
CA ARG A 7 -22.52 0.28 23.39
C ARG A 7 -22.75 -0.29 21.99
N ALA A 8 -21.80 -1.05 21.46
CA ALA A 8 -21.89 -1.66 20.15
C ALA A 8 -22.98 -2.73 20.05
N SER A 9 -23.32 -3.39 21.16
CA SER A 9 -24.39 -4.38 21.23
C SER A 9 -25.79 -3.83 21.54
N GLN A 10 -25.93 -2.52 21.72
CA GLN A 10 -27.22 -1.86 21.94
C GLN A 10 -27.78 -1.35 20.61
N GLY A 11 -29.07 -0.98 20.56
CA GLY A 11 -29.80 -0.63 19.32
C GLY A 11 -28.97 0.07 18.22
N ARG A 12 -28.59 1.34 18.42
CA ARG A 12 -27.72 2.14 17.51
C ARG A 12 -26.22 1.82 17.64
N GLY A 13 -25.88 0.63 18.08
CA GLY A 13 -24.54 0.25 18.50
C GLY A 13 -23.57 0.00 17.36
N ALA A 14 -24.08 -0.36 16.18
CA ALA A 14 -23.27 -0.77 15.05
C ALA A 14 -22.23 0.29 14.63
N ARG A 15 -22.55 1.59 14.79
CA ARG A 15 -21.62 2.72 14.57
C ARG A 15 -20.39 2.70 15.49
N TYR A 16 -20.52 2.16 16.70
CA TYR A 16 -19.37 1.99 17.62
C TYR A 16 -18.48 0.84 17.17
N ALA A 17 -19.07 -0.26 16.67
CA ALA A 17 -18.29 -1.34 16.09
C ALA A 17 -17.53 -0.87 14.84
N GLU A 18 -18.16 -0.05 13.99
CA GLU A 18 -17.49 0.55 12.83
C GLU A 18 -16.39 1.55 13.22
N TRP A 19 -16.62 2.37 14.24
CA TRP A 19 -15.56 3.22 14.77
C TRP A 19 -14.38 2.39 15.31
N ILE A 20 -14.65 1.30 16.03
CA ILE A 20 -13.61 0.37 16.51
C ILE A 20 -12.85 -0.24 15.33
N GLU A 21 -13.56 -0.67 14.28
CA GLU A 21 -12.96 -1.22 13.05
C GLU A 21 -11.96 -0.23 12.46
N ARG A 22 -12.42 1.00 12.19
CA ARG A 22 -11.62 2.05 11.57
C ARG A 22 -10.45 2.48 12.44
N ALA A 23 -10.64 2.62 13.75
CA ALA A 23 -9.58 2.97 14.70
C ALA A 23 -8.53 1.85 14.81
N MET A 24 -8.98 0.60 14.89
CA MET A 24 -8.10 -0.57 14.95
C MET A 24 -7.22 -0.65 13.70
N LEU A 25 -7.83 -0.65 12.51
CA LEU A 25 -7.09 -0.87 11.26
C LEU A 25 -6.14 0.28 10.96
N ASN A 26 -6.61 1.52 11.04
CA ASN A 26 -5.84 2.67 10.57
C ASN A 26 -5.00 3.31 11.67
N GLY A 27 -5.47 3.25 12.92
CA GLY A 27 -4.88 3.95 14.06
C GLY A 27 -4.10 3.07 15.03
N VAL A 28 -4.34 1.75 15.06
CA VAL A 28 -3.64 0.82 15.97
C VAL A 28 -2.66 -0.07 15.21
N LEU A 29 -3.11 -0.80 14.18
CA LEU A 29 -2.24 -1.77 13.49
C LEU A 29 -1.00 -1.10 12.88
N GLY A 30 -1.15 0.11 12.34
CA GLY A 30 -0.04 0.89 11.77
C GLY A 30 0.92 1.52 12.79
N THR A 31 0.74 1.28 14.10
CA THR A 31 1.60 1.83 15.17
C THR A 31 2.73 0.91 15.59
N GLN A 32 2.78 -0.32 15.08
CA GLN A 32 3.95 -1.18 15.19
C GLN A 32 4.74 -1.13 13.88
N ARG A 33 6.07 -1.07 13.96
CA ARG A 33 6.94 -0.91 12.79
C ARG A 33 7.00 -2.19 11.96
N GLY A 34 6.15 -2.31 10.96
CA GLY A 34 6.13 -3.47 10.06
C GLY A 34 6.04 -4.78 10.84
N GLU A 35 7.00 -5.69 10.61
CA GLU A 35 7.09 -6.98 11.29
C GLU A 35 8.02 -6.95 12.52
N GLU A 36 8.55 -5.78 12.90
CA GLU A 36 9.48 -5.63 14.05
C GLU A 36 8.69 -5.51 15.37
N PRO A 37 8.69 -6.54 16.25
CA PRO A 37 7.96 -6.48 17.50
C PRO A 37 8.60 -5.48 18.47
N GLY A 38 7.78 -4.74 19.20
CA GLY A 38 8.26 -3.82 20.24
C GLY A 38 8.73 -2.45 19.74
N ALA A 39 8.80 -2.23 18.42
CA ALA A 39 9.05 -0.91 17.84
C ALA A 39 7.70 -0.21 17.56
N TYR A 40 7.35 0.75 18.40
CA TYR A 40 6.06 1.45 18.38
C TYR A 40 6.19 2.92 17.99
N LEU A 41 5.12 3.45 17.42
CA LEU A 41 4.99 4.86 17.05
C LEU A 41 4.34 5.66 18.18
N TYR A 42 4.88 6.84 18.47
CA TYR A 42 4.23 7.78 19.38
C TYR A 42 3.14 8.61 18.68
N PHE A 43 3.51 9.29 17.59
CA PHE A 43 2.61 10.14 16.80
C PHE A 43 2.35 9.49 15.46
N MET A 44 1.09 9.29 15.09
CA MET A 44 0.69 8.91 13.74
C MET A 44 0.59 10.18 12.87
N PRO A 45 1.57 10.51 12.01
CA PRO A 45 1.49 11.72 11.24
C PRO A 45 0.52 11.51 10.07
N LEU A 46 -0.41 12.45 9.87
CA LEU A 46 -1.39 12.44 8.79
C LEU A 46 -1.23 13.64 7.83
N GLY A 47 -0.14 14.39 7.97
CA GLY A 47 0.14 15.58 7.17
C GLY A 47 0.57 15.26 5.74
N ALA A 48 1.03 16.30 5.05
CA ALA A 48 1.64 16.19 3.74
C ALA A 48 3.16 15.95 3.88
N SER A 49 3.75 15.12 3.02
CA SER A 49 5.19 14.75 3.04
C SER A 49 5.71 14.24 4.39
N VAL A 50 4.91 13.51 5.16
CA VAL A 50 5.32 13.03 6.49
C VAL A 50 5.87 11.61 6.42
N SER A 51 6.70 11.21 7.38
CA SER A 51 7.14 9.82 7.56
C SER A 51 7.02 9.41 9.03
N LYS A 52 6.61 8.16 9.30
CA LYS A 52 6.60 7.61 10.66
C LYS A 52 8.00 7.43 11.22
N SER A 53 9.01 7.34 10.35
CA SER A 53 10.43 7.26 10.71
C SER A 53 11.09 8.62 10.95
N ALA A 54 10.45 9.72 10.51
CA ALA A 54 10.99 11.05 10.71
C ALA A 54 10.71 11.57 12.13
N PRO A 55 11.60 12.38 12.73
CA PRO A 55 11.32 13.04 13.99
C PRO A 55 10.09 13.93 13.91
N GLN A 56 9.09 13.62 14.74
CA GLN A 56 7.84 14.39 14.82
C GLN A 56 7.89 15.47 15.90
N SER A 57 8.89 15.39 16.79
CA SER A 57 9.19 16.43 17.77
C SER A 57 10.63 16.26 18.27
N TRP A 58 11.14 17.23 19.01
CA TRP A 58 12.48 17.18 19.61
C TRP A 58 12.71 16.01 20.59
N ARG A 59 11.63 15.39 21.11
CA ARG A 59 11.70 14.22 22.02
C ARG A 59 11.35 12.89 21.35
N HIS A 60 10.77 12.90 20.15
CA HIS A 60 10.22 11.69 19.52
C HIS A 60 10.73 11.60 18.09
N ALA A 61 11.75 10.75 17.90
CA ALA A 61 12.50 10.61 16.66
C ALA A 61 11.84 9.68 15.62
N GLY A 62 10.55 9.35 15.79
CA GLY A 62 9.83 8.39 14.94
C GLY A 62 9.50 7.11 15.72
N TRP A 63 9.99 5.97 15.25
CA TRP A 63 9.83 4.66 15.89
C TRP A 63 10.64 4.54 17.19
N SER A 64 10.03 3.91 18.20
CA SER A 64 10.75 3.52 19.40
C SER A 64 11.69 2.34 19.14
N THR A 65 12.64 2.16 20.05
CA THR A 65 13.42 0.94 20.19
C THR A 65 12.76 0.01 21.20
N PRO A 66 12.80 -1.32 20.99
CA PRO A 66 12.15 -2.27 21.90
C PRO A 66 12.63 -2.21 23.37
N TYR A 67 13.86 -1.74 23.61
CA TYR A 67 14.49 -1.76 24.93
C TYR A 67 15.10 -0.42 25.38
N GLY A 68 15.06 0.63 24.54
CA GLY A 68 15.71 1.92 24.83
C GLY A 68 14.74 3.08 25.08
N ASP A 69 13.47 2.93 24.69
CA ASP A 69 12.46 3.99 24.79
C ASP A 69 11.29 3.57 25.68
N PHE A 70 10.96 4.41 26.66
CA PHE A 70 9.95 4.14 27.67
C PHE A 70 8.78 5.14 27.60
N TRP A 71 8.21 5.28 26.40
CA TRP A 71 7.09 6.19 26.17
C TRP A 71 5.76 5.56 26.63
N CYS A 72 4.79 6.39 27.01
CA CYS A 72 3.45 5.92 27.38
C CYS A 72 2.77 5.10 26.26
N CYS A 73 3.05 5.43 24.99
CA CYS A 73 2.50 4.72 23.82
C CYS A 73 2.98 3.26 23.73
N MET A 74 4.13 2.92 24.30
CA MET A 74 4.64 1.54 24.32
C MET A 74 3.69 0.62 25.09
N GLY A 75 3.38 1.00 26.34
CA GLY A 75 2.49 0.23 27.21
C GLY A 75 1.09 0.13 26.62
N THR A 76 0.52 1.26 26.18
CA THR A 76 -0.81 1.26 25.57
C THR A 76 -0.86 0.52 24.24
N GLY A 77 0.23 0.53 23.47
CA GLY A 77 0.38 -0.23 22.22
C GLY A 77 0.32 -1.73 22.48
N VAL A 78 1.16 -2.22 23.41
CA VAL A 78 1.14 -3.64 23.83
C VAL A 78 -0.26 -4.05 24.31
N GLU A 79 -0.90 -3.24 25.15
CA GLU A 79 -2.27 -3.50 25.62
C GLU A 79 -3.29 -3.56 24.47
N ALA A 80 -3.19 -2.66 23.49
CA ALA A 80 -4.11 -2.62 22.35
C ALA A 80 -3.97 -3.87 21.46
N PHE A 81 -2.74 -4.29 21.16
CA PHE A 81 -2.48 -5.51 20.38
C PHE A 81 -2.91 -6.78 21.13
N ALA A 82 -2.73 -6.83 22.46
CA ALA A 82 -3.20 -7.94 23.29
C ALA A 82 -4.75 -8.04 23.33
N GLN A 83 -5.46 -6.95 23.05
CA GLN A 83 -6.92 -6.89 23.09
C GLN A 83 -7.63 -7.13 21.74
N LEU A 84 -6.90 -7.32 20.63
CA LEU A 84 -7.51 -7.46 19.29
C LEU A 84 -8.58 -8.56 19.23
N GLY A 85 -8.30 -9.73 19.81
CA GLY A 85 -9.26 -10.85 19.85
C GLY A 85 -10.53 -10.55 20.64
N GLN A 86 -10.46 -9.68 21.66
CA GLN A 86 -11.62 -9.29 22.47
C GLN A 86 -12.58 -8.36 21.73
N MET A 87 -12.16 -7.76 20.61
CA MET A 87 -13.01 -6.85 19.84
C MET A 87 -13.96 -7.60 18.89
N ALA A 88 -13.69 -8.87 18.59
CA ALA A 88 -14.44 -9.65 17.59
C ALA A 88 -15.86 -9.98 18.04
N PHE A 89 -16.03 -10.43 19.28
CA PHE A 89 -17.30 -10.92 19.80
C PHE A 89 -17.72 -10.26 21.11
N LEU A 90 -19.02 -10.13 21.31
CA LEU A 90 -19.59 -9.83 22.63
C LEU A 90 -20.72 -10.80 22.95
N GLN A 91 -20.56 -11.53 24.06
CA GLN A 91 -21.60 -12.38 24.64
C GLN A 91 -22.52 -11.53 25.52
N LYS A 92 -23.84 -11.72 25.38
CA LYS A 92 -24.85 -11.08 26.22
C LYS A 92 -25.78 -12.15 26.77
N GLU A 93 -25.68 -12.31 28.08
CA GLU A 93 -26.45 -13.27 28.85
C GLU A 93 -27.28 -12.48 29.86
N ARG A 94 -28.60 -12.68 29.84
CA ARG A 94 -29.53 -12.11 30.81
C ARG A 94 -30.51 -13.18 31.21
N GLU A 95 -30.76 -13.27 32.51
CA GLU A 95 -31.70 -14.23 33.06
C GLU A 95 -33.09 -14.06 32.43
N GLY A 96 -33.70 -15.17 32.00
CA GLY A 96 -34.99 -15.17 31.31
C GLY A 96 -34.99 -14.66 29.87
N GLN A 97 -33.82 -14.34 29.29
CA GLN A 97 -33.70 -13.94 27.87
C GLN A 97 -32.89 -14.95 27.06
N LEU A 98 -33.18 -15.01 25.75
CA LEU A 98 -32.39 -15.78 24.81
C LEU A 98 -30.93 -15.27 24.82
N PRO A 99 -29.91 -16.14 25.00
CA PRO A 99 -28.52 -15.73 24.93
C PRO A 99 -28.20 -15.10 23.57
N GLU A 100 -27.47 -13.99 23.54
CA GLU A 100 -27.11 -13.29 22.30
C GLU A 100 -25.58 -13.21 22.10
N LEU A 101 -25.12 -13.58 20.91
CA LEU A 101 -23.75 -13.37 20.45
C LEU A 101 -23.71 -12.25 19.43
N HIS A 102 -23.01 -11.16 19.74
CA HIS A 102 -22.73 -10.10 18.78
C HIS A 102 -21.39 -10.35 18.09
N VAL A 103 -21.42 -10.43 16.76
CA VAL A 103 -20.24 -10.48 15.90
C VAL A 103 -19.95 -9.05 15.46
N LEU A 104 -18.96 -8.43 16.12
CA LEU A 104 -18.68 -6.99 16.01
C LEU A 104 -17.59 -6.70 14.98
N GLN A 105 -16.51 -7.48 14.96
CA GLN A 105 -15.42 -7.35 14.00
C GLN A 105 -15.30 -8.60 13.16
N LEU A 106 -15.03 -8.42 11.88
CA LEU A 106 -14.91 -9.51 10.91
C LEU A 106 -13.45 -9.99 10.83
N ILE A 107 -12.91 -10.40 11.98
CA ILE A 107 -11.52 -10.80 12.16
C ILE A 107 -11.48 -12.33 12.36
N PRO A 108 -10.59 -13.06 11.66
CA PRO A 108 -10.46 -14.50 11.84
C PRO A 108 -10.22 -14.86 13.32
N THR A 109 -11.18 -15.55 13.93
CA THR A 109 -11.19 -15.80 15.38
C THR A 109 -12.05 -17.01 15.72
N SER A 110 -11.80 -17.63 16.88
CA SER A 110 -12.69 -18.66 17.43
C SER A 110 -13.15 -18.29 18.84
N LEU A 111 -14.39 -18.65 19.17
CA LEU A 111 -15.02 -18.40 20.45
C LEU A 111 -15.63 -19.68 21.00
N ARG A 112 -15.26 -20.06 22.22
CA ARG A 112 -15.94 -21.12 22.98
C ARG A 112 -16.93 -20.50 23.95
N TRP A 113 -18.22 -20.57 23.64
CA TRP A 113 -19.29 -20.02 24.46
C TRP A 113 -19.89 -21.11 25.36
N ARG A 114 -19.27 -21.33 26.53
CA ARG A 114 -19.64 -22.40 27.45
C ARG A 114 -21.07 -22.31 27.96
N ALA A 115 -21.53 -21.10 28.32
CA ALA A 115 -22.89 -20.88 28.86
C ALA A 115 -23.99 -21.26 27.86
N ALA A 116 -23.76 -21.02 26.56
CA ALA A 116 -24.67 -21.43 25.51
C ALA A 116 -24.39 -22.84 24.96
N GLY A 117 -23.34 -23.54 25.41
CA GLY A 117 -22.97 -24.85 24.86
C GLY A 117 -22.56 -24.82 23.38
N LEU A 118 -22.00 -23.70 22.88
CA LEU A 118 -21.63 -23.51 21.46
C LEU A 118 -20.15 -23.14 21.29
N ARG A 119 -19.58 -23.50 20.13
CA ARG A 119 -18.32 -22.95 19.62
C ARG A 119 -18.58 -22.30 18.27
N PHE A 120 -17.95 -21.15 18.05
CA PHE A 120 -17.98 -20.40 16.80
C PHE A 120 -16.57 -20.28 16.25
N THR A 121 -16.42 -20.47 14.94
CA THR A 121 -15.20 -20.20 14.21
C THR A 121 -15.54 -19.24 13.09
N LEU A 122 -14.92 -18.06 13.10
CA LEU A 122 -15.05 -17.06 12.05
C LEU A 122 -13.79 -17.12 11.18
N ASP A 123 -13.99 -17.49 9.92
CA ASP A 123 -13.00 -17.34 8.85
C ASP A 123 -13.37 -16.10 8.03
N ALA A 124 -12.39 -15.27 7.70
CA ALA A 124 -12.63 -13.98 7.08
C ALA A 124 -11.48 -13.56 6.16
N THR A 125 -11.81 -13.04 4.97
CA THR A 125 -10.88 -12.24 4.18
C THR A 125 -11.16 -10.76 4.41
N TYR A 126 -10.10 -9.98 4.64
CA TYR A 126 -10.20 -8.55 4.90
C TYR A 126 -9.74 -7.73 3.69
N ALA A 127 -10.26 -6.50 3.57
CA ALA A 127 -9.89 -5.58 2.49
C ALA A 127 -8.37 -5.37 2.40
N GLY A 128 -7.64 -5.39 3.51
CA GLY A 128 -6.19 -5.11 3.56
C GLY A 128 -5.30 -6.29 3.22
N VAL A 129 -5.86 -7.50 3.14
CA VAL A 129 -5.11 -8.75 2.90
C VAL A 129 -5.51 -9.45 1.60
N THR A 130 -6.46 -8.88 0.86
CA THR A 130 -6.89 -9.37 -0.45
C THR A 130 -6.77 -8.28 -1.50
N HIS A 131 -6.58 -8.70 -2.76
CA HIS A 131 -6.57 -7.77 -3.89
C HIS A 131 -7.93 -7.06 -4.00
N PRO A 132 -7.99 -5.78 -4.38
CA PRO A 132 -9.24 -5.02 -4.37
C PRO A 132 -10.37 -5.60 -5.23
N ASP A 133 -10.02 -6.30 -6.32
CA ASP A 133 -11.00 -6.96 -7.21
C ASP A 133 -11.61 -8.24 -6.62
N ASN A 134 -11.05 -8.77 -5.52
CA ASN A 134 -11.59 -9.98 -4.92
C ASN A 134 -12.76 -9.64 -3.99
N PRO A 135 -13.88 -10.37 -4.08
CA PRO A 135 -14.91 -10.28 -3.06
C PRO A 135 -14.35 -10.72 -1.72
N LEU A 136 -14.76 -10.02 -0.67
CA LEU A 136 -14.52 -10.39 0.70
C LEU A 136 -15.50 -11.49 1.10
N GLY A 137 -15.01 -12.50 1.79
CA GLY A 137 -15.76 -13.66 2.23
C GLY A 137 -15.59 -13.83 3.73
N PHE A 138 -16.71 -14.07 4.41
CA PHE A 138 -16.76 -14.30 5.85
C PHE A 138 -17.63 -15.52 6.09
N THR A 139 -17.12 -16.48 6.83
CA THR A 139 -17.82 -17.71 7.15
C THR A 139 -17.76 -17.92 8.65
N LEU A 140 -18.93 -17.90 9.29
CA LEU A 140 -19.10 -18.22 10.70
C LEU A 140 -19.65 -19.63 10.81
N THR A 141 -18.80 -20.56 11.22
CA THR A 141 -19.13 -21.96 11.43
C THR A 141 -19.51 -22.18 12.89
N ILE A 142 -20.58 -22.94 13.13
CA ILE A 142 -21.09 -23.24 14.48
C ILE A 142 -20.95 -24.73 14.79
N GLU A 143 -20.42 -25.01 15.97
CA GLU A 143 -20.31 -26.35 16.55
C GLU A 143 -21.10 -26.39 17.87
N ALA A 144 -22.05 -27.33 17.97
CA ALA A 144 -22.74 -27.60 19.23
C ALA A 144 -21.83 -28.46 20.12
N THR A 145 -21.46 -27.93 21.28
CA THR A 145 -20.64 -28.64 22.27
C THR A 145 -21.47 -29.48 23.24
N THR A 146 -22.80 -29.33 23.20
CA THR A 146 -23.78 -30.10 23.98
C THR A 146 -24.98 -30.46 23.09
N ALA A 147 -25.45 -31.71 23.13
CA ALA A 147 -26.62 -32.17 22.38
C ALA A 147 -27.95 -31.82 23.10
N PRO A 148 -29.05 -31.54 22.38
CA PRO A 148 -29.26 -31.62 20.93
C PRO A 148 -28.95 -30.32 20.14
N GLY A 149 -28.11 -29.44 20.67
CA GLY A 149 -27.91 -28.06 20.20
C GLY A 149 -28.50 -27.05 21.18
N ALA A 150 -28.21 -25.76 21.01
CA ALA A 150 -28.62 -24.73 21.97
C ALA A 150 -29.30 -23.52 21.30
N PRO A 151 -30.42 -23.02 21.87
CA PRO A 151 -31.07 -21.82 21.38
C PRO A 151 -30.22 -20.58 21.67
N ALA A 152 -29.90 -19.80 20.64
CA ALA A 152 -29.21 -18.51 20.78
C ALA A 152 -29.53 -17.57 19.63
N ALA A 153 -29.42 -16.26 19.88
CA ALA A 153 -29.42 -15.24 18.85
C ALA A 153 -27.99 -14.93 18.40
N VAL A 154 -27.77 -14.83 17.09
CA VAL A 154 -26.54 -14.29 16.51
C VAL A 154 -26.86 -12.93 15.89
N MET A 155 -26.13 -11.90 16.32
CA MET A 155 -26.21 -10.52 15.86
C MET A 155 -24.98 -10.22 15.00
N LEU A 156 -25.09 -10.42 13.68
CA LEU A 156 -23.98 -10.20 12.75
C LEU A 156 -23.99 -8.75 12.23
N ARG A 157 -22.86 -8.03 12.39
CA ARG A 157 -22.71 -6.68 11.83
C ARG A 157 -22.65 -6.73 10.31
N LEU A 158 -23.42 -5.86 9.65
CA LEU A 158 -23.24 -5.51 8.24
C LEU A 158 -22.39 -4.24 8.15
N PRO A 159 -21.16 -4.30 7.60
CA PRO A 159 -20.33 -3.11 7.43
C PRO A 159 -20.96 -2.11 6.47
N SER A 160 -20.90 -0.81 6.79
CA SER A 160 -21.54 0.23 5.97
C SER A 160 -20.83 0.46 4.63
N TRP A 161 -19.52 0.19 4.60
CA TRP A 161 -18.68 0.30 3.41
C TRP A 161 -18.86 -0.86 2.42
N ALA A 162 -19.58 -1.93 2.81
CA ALA A 162 -19.75 -3.11 2.00
C ALA A 162 -20.80 -2.92 0.89
N THR A 163 -20.47 -3.30 -0.34
CA THR A 163 -21.37 -3.31 -1.50
C THR A 163 -21.57 -4.74 -1.99
N ASN A 164 -22.59 -4.97 -2.84
CA ASN A 164 -22.89 -6.29 -3.42
C ASN A 164 -22.97 -7.41 -2.36
N LEU A 165 -23.53 -7.08 -1.20
CA LEU A 165 -23.53 -7.94 -0.03
C LEU A 165 -24.54 -9.08 -0.19
N THR A 166 -24.08 -10.31 0.05
CA THR A 166 -24.87 -11.53 0.11
C THR A 166 -24.68 -12.16 1.48
N LEU A 167 -25.75 -12.71 2.06
CA LEU A 167 -25.71 -13.39 3.35
C LEU A 167 -26.57 -14.64 3.25
N THR A 168 -25.98 -15.78 3.60
CA THR A 168 -26.64 -17.08 3.58
C THR A 168 -26.52 -17.76 4.94
N LEU A 169 -27.50 -18.59 5.24
CA LEU A 169 -27.50 -19.55 6.34
C LEU A 169 -27.68 -20.94 5.75
N ASN A 170 -26.69 -21.82 5.93
CA ASN A 170 -26.67 -23.16 5.36
C ASN A 170 -27.00 -23.16 3.85
N GLY A 171 -26.46 -22.19 3.12
CA GLY A 171 -26.69 -21.99 1.67
C GLY A 171 -27.99 -21.26 1.30
N ALA A 172 -28.94 -21.07 2.22
CA ALA A 172 -30.17 -20.33 1.95
C ALA A 172 -29.97 -18.83 2.18
N SER A 173 -30.36 -17.97 1.23
CA SER A 173 -30.27 -16.52 1.38
C SER A 173 -31.11 -16.00 2.55
N ILE A 174 -30.50 -15.17 3.39
CA ILE A 174 -31.15 -14.56 4.57
C ILE A 174 -31.18 -13.02 4.53
N LEU A 175 -30.73 -12.41 3.43
CA LEU A 175 -30.97 -10.99 3.18
C LEU A 175 -32.35 -10.76 2.54
N PRO A 176 -33.05 -9.67 2.91
CA PRO A 176 -34.17 -9.20 2.13
C PRO A 176 -33.72 -8.68 0.76
N LYS A 177 -34.55 -8.93 -0.25
CA LYS A 177 -34.28 -8.59 -1.67
C LYS A 177 -34.15 -7.09 -1.95
N THR A 178 -34.44 -6.22 -0.98
CA THR A 178 -34.31 -4.76 -1.09
C THR A 178 -33.39 -4.22 -0.01
N LEU A 179 -32.10 -4.16 -0.32
CA LEU A 179 -31.11 -3.33 0.37
C LEU A 179 -30.55 -2.32 -0.63
N ASN A 180 -31.44 -1.75 -1.47
CA ASN A 180 -31.09 -0.67 -2.38
C ASN A 180 -31.20 0.66 -1.62
N ALA A 181 -30.18 1.50 -1.84
CA ALA A 181 -29.95 2.77 -1.19
C ALA A 181 -31.23 3.62 -0.97
N SER A 182 -31.24 4.35 0.15
CA SER A 182 -32.18 5.43 0.48
C SER A 182 -33.65 5.02 0.60
N THR A 183 -34.03 4.26 1.63
CA THR A 183 -35.38 4.40 2.22
C THR A 183 -35.35 4.11 3.72
N SER A 184 -35.66 5.13 4.51
CA SER A 184 -35.96 5.01 5.92
C SER A 184 -37.31 4.32 6.09
N THR A 185 -37.33 3.04 6.49
CA THR A 185 -38.59 2.43 6.91
C THR A 185 -38.38 1.33 7.95
N SER A 186 -39.28 1.34 8.92
CA SER A 186 -39.52 0.42 10.06
C SER A 186 -38.95 -1.00 9.95
N ALA A 187 -38.47 -1.52 11.09
CA ALA A 187 -38.07 -2.91 11.29
C ALA A 187 -39.07 -3.88 10.65
N SER A 188 -38.66 -4.51 9.55
CA SER A 188 -39.45 -5.52 8.85
C SER A 188 -38.99 -6.90 9.31
N THR A 189 -39.85 -7.64 10.02
CA THR A 189 -39.66 -9.07 10.25
C THR A 189 -40.08 -9.81 8.99
N SER A 190 -39.14 -10.48 8.32
CA SER A 190 -39.43 -11.28 7.13
C SER A 190 -39.04 -12.73 7.39
N THR A 191 -40.02 -13.62 7.37
CA THR A 191 -39.82 -15.07 7.46
C THR A 191 -39.33 -15.59 6.11
N PHE A 192 -38.06 -16.00 6.01
CA PHE A 192 -37.50 -16.60 4.79
C PHE A 192 -37.72 -18.12 4.74
N ALA A 193 -37.41 -18.75 3.61
CA ALA A 193 -37.74 -20.14 3.27
C ALA A 193 -37.23 -21.23 4.25
N SER A 194 -36.37 -20.90 5.21
CA SER A 194 -36.11 -21.72 6.40
C SER A 194 -36.96 -21.17 7.54
N ASN A 195 -37.77 -21.99 8.24
CA ASN A 195 -38.59 -21.62 9.42
C ASN A 195 -37.78 -21.00 10.59
N THR A 196 -37.12 -19.88 10.36
CA THR A 196 -36.14 -19.21 11.22
C THR A 196 -36.52 -17.73 11.26
N PRO A 197 -36.76 -17.17 12.45
CA PRO A 197 -36.98 -15.74 12.58
C PRO A 197 -35.68 -14.99 12.29
N ILE A 198 -35.74 -14.11 11.28
CA ILE A 198 -34.65 -13.22 10.85
C ILE A 198 -35.17 -11.79 10.91
N THR A 199 -34.44 -10.93 11.62
CA THR A 199 -34.83 -9.52 11.78
C THR A 199 -33.66 -8.61 11.45
N LEU A 200 -33.91 -7.62 10.59
CA LEU A 200 -32.98 -6.51 10.38
C LEU A 200 -33.20 -5.45 11.46
N ALA A 201 -32.15 -5.19 12.25
CA ALA A 201 -32.12 -4.06 13.16
C ALA A 201 -31.45 -2.87 12.45
N HIS A 202 -32.25 -1.96 11.89
CA HIS A 202 -31.78 -0.69 11.35
C HIS A 202 -31.61 0.35 12.45
N ALA A 203 -30.62 1.23 12.32
CA ALA A 203 -30.50 2.42 13.16
C ALA A 203 -31.55 3.47 12.76
N SER A 204 -32.68 3.56 13.47
CA SER A 204 -33.64 4.66 13.29
C SER A 204 -33.09 5.98 13.85
N ALA A 205 -33.36 7.10 13.16
CA ALA A 205 -32.80 8.43 13.44
C ALA A 205 -33.38 9.17 14.68
N SER A 206 -34.43 8.66 15.33
CA SER A 206 -35.01 9.30 16.54
C SER A 206 -34.55 8.67 17.87
N ASP A 207 -33.93 9.48 18.73
CA ASP A 207 -33.44 9.09 20.06
C ASP A 207 -34.58 9.25 21.08
N PRO A 208 -34.97 8.24 21.88
CA PRO A 208 -35.94 8.43 22.95
C PRO A 208 -35.32 8.94 24.26
N LEU A 209 -34.00 9.16 24.33
CA LEU A 209 -33.34 9.67 25.53
C LEU A 209 -32.55 10.92 25.17
N GLY A 210 -33.02 12.09 25.62
CA GLY A 210 -32.55 13.44 25.30
C GLY A 210 -31.11 13.78 25.71
N ALA A 211 -30.13 12.98 25.28
CA ALA A 211 -28.74 13.38 25.24
C ALA A 211 -28.56 14.36 24.09
N SER A 212 -28.05 15.55 24.40
CA SER A 212 -27.46 16.50 23.45
C SER A 212 -26.70 15.76 22.36
N GLN A 213 -26.84 16.23 21.11
CA GLN A 213 -26.27 15.67 19.89
C GLN A 213 -25.00 14.79 20.10
N PRO A 214 -24.90 13.62 19.43
CA PRO A 214 -23.66 12.85 19.47
C PRO A 214 -22.47 13.73 19.06
N PRO A 215 -21.27 13.51 19.62
CA PRO A 215 -20.10 14.30 19.27
C PRO A 215 -19.92 14.30 17.75
N SER A 216 -19.66 15.48 17.19
CA SER A 216 -19.56 15.79 15.75
C SER A 216 -18.49 15.01 14.97
N PHE A 217 -17.78 14.08 15.63
CA PHE A 217 -16.74 13.21 15.07
C PHE A 217 -17.24 11.81 14.67
N LEU A 218 -18.51 11.47 14.93
CA LEU A 218 -19.10 10.23 14.43
C LEU A 218 -19.67 10.47 13.02
N PRO A 219 -19.23 9.71 11.99
CA PRO A 219 -19.73 9.89 10.64
C PRO A 219 -21.25 9.63 10.57
N SER A 220 -21.95 10.44 9.78
CA SER A 220 -23.38 10.34 9.48
C SER A 220 -23.66 9.10 8.62
N LEU A 221 -23.60 7.90 9.20
CA LEU A 221 -23.81 6.64 8.47
C LEU A 221 -25.18 6.06 8.87
N SER A 222 -26.19 6.30 8.03
CA SER A 222 -27.58 5.84 8.20
C SER A 222 -27.78 4.34 7.95
N ASN A 223 -26.75 3.59 7.54
CA ASN A 223 -26.90 2.25 6.98
C ASN A 223 -26.28 1.12 7.83
N VAL A 224 -25.61 1.43 8.95
CA VAL A 224 -24.98 0.40 9.79
C VAL A 224 -26.07 -0.41 10.51
N SER A 225 -26.15 -1.70 10.21
CA SER A 225 -27.23 -2.57 10.68
C SER A 225 -26.69 -3.89 11.22
N TYR A 226 -27.44 -4.51 12.13
CA TYR A 226 -27.21 -5.91 12.53
C TYR A 226 -28.27 -6.80 11.89
N VAL A 227 -27.86 -7.99 11.46
CA VAL A 227 -28.78 -9.09 11.15
C VAL A 227 -28.90 -9.95 12.39
N ARG A 228 -30.13 -10.07 12.92
CA ARG A 228 -30.45 -10.97 14.03
C ARG A 228 -30.99 -12.28 13.46
N THR A 229 -30.33 -13.38 13.82
CA THR A 229 -30.73 -14.74 13.49
C THR A 229 -30.92 -15.54 14.76
N GLU A 230 -32.12 -16.07 15.00
CA GLU A 230 -32.45 -16.83 16.21
C GLU A 230 -32.77 -18.28 15.87
N ARG A 231 -31.99 -19.22 16.41
CA ARG A 231 -32.13 -20.66 16.13
C ARG A 231 -31.68 -21.52 17.30
N VAL A 232 -32.09 -22.77 17.27
CA VAL A 232 -31.36 -23.86 17.94
C VAL A 232 -30.20 -24.25 17.03
N TRP A 233 -29.00 -23.81 17.40
CA TRP A 233 -27.79 -24.03 16.62
C TRP A 233 -27.25 -25.45 16.78
N ARG A 234 -26.84 -26.05 15.66
CA ARG A 234 -26.29 -27.41 15.58
C ARG A 234 -24.90 -27.41 14.97
N THR A 235 -24.16 -28.47 15.21
CA THR A 235 -22.87 -28.69 14.54
C THR A 235 -23.05 -28.75 13.03
N GLY A 236 -22.29 -27.90 12.33
CA GLY A 236 -22.33 -27.77 10.88
C GLY A 236 -23.26 -26.67 10.38
N ASP A 237 -23.96 -25.95 11.25
CA ASP A 237 -24.60 -24.69 10.85
C ASP A 237 -23.51 -23.68 10.44
N GLU A 238 -23.80 -22.91 9.39
CA GLU A 238 -22.88 -21.96 8.79
C GLU A 238 -23.62 -20.69 8.35
N ILE A 239 -23.12 -19.53 8.78
CA ILE A 239 -23.51 -18.23 8.21
C ILE A 239 -22.37 -17.75 7.30
N THR A 240 -22.66 -17.55 6.02
CA THR A 240 -21.68 -17.03 5.06
C THR A 240 -22.10 -15.67 4.53
N MET A 241 -21.20 -14.70 4.59
CA MET A 241 -21.33 -13.37 4.02
C MET A 241 -20.31 -13.17 2.90
N ARG A 242 -20.73 -12.67 1.74
CA ARG A 242 -19.81 -12.15 0.72
C ARG A 242 -20.16 -10.72 0.38
N CYS A 243 -19.16 -9.86 0.22
CA CYS A 243 -19.36 -8.48 -0.20
C CYS A 243 -18.14 -7.96 -0.97
N GLN A 244 -18.25 -6.74 -1.49
CA GLN A 244 -17.14 -6.01 -2.09
C GLN A 244 -16.86 -4.76 -1.26
N ALA A 245 -15.58 -4.39 -1.18
CA ALA A 245 -15.19 -3.06 -0.75
C ALA A 245 -15.15 -2.16 -2.00
N HIS A 246 -15.34 -0.86 -1.79
CA HIS A 246 -15.25 0.13 -2.87
C HIS A 246 -14.39 1.31 -2.43
N LEU A 247 -13.90 2.09 -3.41
CA LEU A 247 -13.24 3.35 -3.15
C LEU A 247 -14.25 4.45 -2.86
N TRP A 248 -13.95 5.28 -1.88
CA TRP A 248 -14.73 6.46 -1.56
C TRP A 248 -13.84 7.50 -0.87
N MET A 249 -14.30 8.74 -0.81
CA MET A 249 -13.56 9.83 -0.18
C MET A 249 -14.34 10.41 1.00
N GLU A 250 -13.62 10.79 2.04
CA GLU A 250 -14.18 11.47 3.20
C GLU A 250 -13.50 12.83 3.38
N ARG A 251 -14.30 13.88 3.52
CA ARG A 251 -13.80 15.22 3.86
C ARG A 251 -13.30 15.24 5.29
N LEU A 252 -12.16 15.88 5.52
CA LEU A 252 -11.63 16.11 6.86
C LEU A 252 -12.66 16.89 7.69
N ALA A 253 -13.05 16.32 8.83
CA ALA A 253 -14.00 16.91 9.77
C ALA A 253 -13.33 18.02 10.62
N ASP A 254 -12.79 19.04 9.96
CA ASP A 254 -12.18 20.21 10.59
C ASP A 254 -12.92 21.48 10.17
N PRO A 255 -13.35 22.32 11.12
CA PRO A 255 -14.11 23.54 10.80
C PRO A 255 -13.24 24.69 10.28
N ARG A 256 -11.89 24.60 10.37
CA ARG A 256 -11.01 25.69 9.97
C ARG A 256 -10.97 25.80 8.44
N PRO A 257 -11.14 27.00 7.84
CA PRO A 257 -11.26 27.18 6.39
C PRO A 257 -10.12 26.57 5.56
N ARG A 258 -8.88 26.64 6.06
CA ARG A 258 -7.70 26.07 5.37
C ARG A 258 -7.73 24.54 5.17
N TYR A 259 -8.67 23.85 5.81
CA TYR A 259 -8.82 22.40 5.73
C TYR A 259 -10.16 21.98 5.10
N SER A 260 -10.97 22.93 4.63
CA SER A 260 -12.31 22.64 4.09
C SER A 260 -12.29 21.69 2.90
N ASN A 261 -11.18 21.70 2.16
CA ASN A 261 -11.01 20.99 0.89
C ASN A 261 -10.18 19.71 1.02
N LEU A 262 -9.71 19.40 2.23
CA LEU A 262 -8.92 18.19 2.47
C LEU A 262 -9.82 16.96 2.50
N HIS A 263 -9.50 15.98 1.67
CA HIS A 263 -10.19 14.71 1.59
C HIS A 263 -9.22 13.54 1.77
N ALA A 264 -9.61 12.55 2.56
CA ALA A 264 -8.92 11.26 2.62
C ALA A 264 -9.57 10.30 1.61
N LEU A 265 -8.76 9.49 0.94
CA LEU A 265 -9.23 8.38 0.11
C LEU A 265 -9.27 7.10 0.94
N LEU A 266 -10.34 6.32 0.82
CA LEU A 266 -10.52 5.06 1.54
C LEU A 266 -10.89 3.93 0.58
N PHE A 267 -10.41 2.72 0.87
CA PHE A 267 -10.87 1.46 0.26
C PHE A 267 -11.54 0.59 1.32
N GLY A 268 -12.87 0.49 1.25
CA GLY A 268 -13.65 -0.07 2.35
C GLY A 268 -13.39 0.71 3.64
N PRO A 269 -12.88 0.08 4.72
CA PRO A 269 -12.55 0.76 5.99
C PRO A 269 -11.10 1.26 6.07
N LEU A 270 -10.26 1.02 5.06
CA LEU A 270 -8.84 1.37 5.07
C LEU A 270 -8.62 2.76 4.50
N VAL A 271 -7.90 3.61 5.24
CA VAL A 271 -7.40 4.89 4.78
C VAL A 271 -6.20 4.64 3.88
N LEU A 272 -6.18 5.25 2.69
CA LEU A 272 -5.07 5.17 1.76
C LEU A 272 -4.13 6.37 1.91
N ALA A 273 -2.83 6.13 1.81
CA ALA A 273 -1.77 7.11 1.86
C ALA A 273 -0.96 7.07 0.56
N CYS A 274 -0.70 8.25 -0.01
CA CYS A 274 0.07 8.42 -1.24
C CYS A 274 1.57 8.42 -0.93
N ILE A 275 2.31 7.47 -1.48
CA ILE A 275 3.71 7.22 -1.16
C ILE A 275 4.62 8.12 -1.99
N GLY A 276 5.59 8.76 -1.33
CA GLY A 276 6.54 9.71 -1.94
C GLY A 276 5.91 11.02 -2.42
N CYS A 277 4.64 11.26 -2.11
CA CYS A 277 3.88 12.42 -2.57
C CYS A 277 4.10 13.60 -1.62
N LYS A 278 4.52 14.75 -2.15
CA LYS A 278 4.81 15.92 -1.31
C LYS A 278 3.56 16.66 -0.84
N GLU A 279 2.79 17.18 -1.79
CA GLU A 279 1.49 17.81 -1.58
C GLU A 279 0.56 17.40 -2.72
N LEU A 280 -0.70 17.11 -2.40
CA LEU A 280 -1.70 16.57 -3.32
C LEU A 280 -2.78 17.60 -3.59
N THR A 281 -2.37 18.78 -4.03
CA THR A 281 -3.30 19.82 -4.49
C THR A 281 -3.69 19.53 -5.93
N LEU A 282 -4.96 19.16 -6.14
CA LEU A 282 -5.48 18.81 -7.44
C LEU A 282 -6.73 19.64 -7.76
N GLN A 283 -6.78 20.20 -8.97
CA GLN A 283 -7.93 20.95 -9.47
C GLN A 283 -9.03 20.00 -9.98
N VAL A 284 -9.43 19.05 -9.16
CA VAL A 284 -10.49 18.06 -9.43
C VAL A 284 -11.35 17.87 -8.19
N THR A 285 -12.61 17.51 -8.41
CA THR A 285 -13.54 17.13 -7.33
C THR A 285 -13.39 15.65 -6.95
N PRO A 286 -13.85 15.21 -5.77
CA PRO A 286 -13.77 13.79 -5.38
C PRO A 286 -14.35 12.80 -6.41
N PRO A 287 -15.53 13.03 -7.01
CA PRO A 287 -16.08 12.14 -8.05
C PRO A 287 -15.24 12.09 -9.33
N GLN A 288 -14.47 13.13 -9.64
CA GLN A 288 -13.58 13.17 -10.79
C GLN A 288 -12.24 12.47 -10.54
N LEU A 289 -11.78 12.41 -9.27
CA LEU A 289 -10.54 11.75 -8.89
C LEU A 289 -10.68 10.22 -8.82
N LEU A 290 -11.82 9.72 -8.32
CA LEU A 290 -12.04 8.28 -8.13
C LEU A 290 -11.79 7.44 -9.41
N PRO A 291 -12.20 7.86 -10.62
CA PRO A 291 -11.89 7.17 -11.88
C PRO A 291 -10.41 7.10 -12.25
N TRP A 292 -9.54 7.90 -11.62
CA TRP A 292 -8.08 7.84 -11.86
C TRP A 292 -7.43 6.66 -11.15
N MET A 293 -8.18 5.98 -10.27
CA MET A 293 -7.68 4.91 -9.43
C MET A 293 -7.86 3.55 -10.12
N SER A 294 -6.80 2.77 -10.13
CA SER A 294 -6.82 1.36 -10.57
C SER A 294 -6.11 0.49 -9.55
N PRO A 295 -6.64 -0.71 -9.23
CA PRO A 295 -5.99 -1.59 -8.27
C PRO A 295 -4.66 -2.08 -8.84
N VAL A 296 -3.64 -2.18 -7.98
CA VAL A 296 -2.33 -2.69 -8.41
C VAL A 296 -2.44 -4.19 -8.69
N PRO A 297 -2.15 -4.66 -9.93
CA PRO A 297 -2.27 -6.06 -10.28
C PRO A 297 -1.42 -6.97 -9.39
N ARG A 298 -1.94 -8.14 -9.04
CA ARG A 298 -1.23 -9.16 -8.23
C ARG A 298 0.15 -9.54 -8.78
N THR A 299 0.32 -9.48 -10.09
CA THR A 299 1.58 -9.81 -10.77
C THR A 299 2.59 -8.68 -10.71
N ALA A 300 2.19 -7.45 -10.36
CA ALA A 300 3.07 -6.28 -10.37
C ALA A 300 4.29 -6.45 -9.45
N SER A 301 4.12 -7.06 -8.27
CA SER A 301 5.24 -7.31 -7.35
C SER A 301 6.30 -8.24 -7.94
N SER A 302 5.90 -9.25 -8.72
CA SER A 302 6.85 -10.16 -9.40
C SER A 302 7.68 -9.50 -10.50
N GLN A 303 7.29 -8.30 -10.95
CA GLN A 303 8.00 -7.51 -11.96
C GLN A 303 8.98 -6.51 -11.35
N LEU A 304 9.01 -6.37 -10.02
CA LEU A 304 9.85 -5.40 -9.32
C LEU A 304 11.30 -5.80 -9.30
N ARG A 305 12.17 -4.89 -9.74
CA ARG A 305 13.62 -5.01 -9.78
C ARG A 305 14.25 -3.74 -9.23
N SER A 306 15.25 -3.92 -8.39
CA SER A 306 16.06 -2.83 -7.87
C SER A 306 17.45 -2.93 -8.49
N PHE A 307 18.02 -1.80 -8.87
CA PHE A 307 19.29 -1.78 -9.59
C PHE A 307 20.40 -1.19 -8.73
N HIS A 308 21.45 -1.99 -8.53
CA HIS A 308 22.69 -1.57 -7.88
C HIS A 308 23.86 -1.74 -8.83
N ARG A 309 24.89 -0.92 -8.66
CA ARG A 309 26.12 -0.96 -9.45
C ARG A 309 26.94 -2.17 -9.05
N ALA A 310 27.27 -3.02 -10.01
CA ALA A 310 28.13 -4.18 -9.83
C ALA A 310 29.51 -3.74 -9.32
N THR A 311 29.98 -4.36 -8.23
CA THR A 311 31.32 -4.14 -7.69
C THR A 311 32.35 -4.94 -8.50
N ALA A 312 32.83 -4.38 -9.61
CA ALA A 312 34.03 -4.91 -10.26
C ALA A 312 35.28 -4.62 -9.41
N ARG A 313 36.39 -5.37 -9.60
CA ARG A 313 37.66 -5.10 -8.90
C ARG A 313 38.17 -3.68 -9.25
N GLY A 314 37.88 -2.71 -8.38
CA GLY A 314 38.37 -1.34 -8.49
C GLY A 314 37.28 -0.25 -8.56
N ALA A 315 36.04 -0.59 -8.94
CA ALA A 315 34.93 0.37 -8.96
C ALA A 315 34.22 0.42 -7.60
N ALA A 316 33.92 1.63 -7.10
CA ALA A 316 33.10 1.76 -5.90
C ALA A 316 31.68 1.21 -6.17
N PRO A 317 30.94 0.70 -5.18
CA PRO A 317 29.51 0.42 -5.36
C PRO A 317 28.70 1.69 -5.63
N GLY A 318 27.44 1.54 -6.02
CA GLY A 318 26.50 2.64 -6.26
C GLY A 318 25.06 2.17 -6.46
N THR A 319 24.09 3.09 -6.44
CA THR A 319 22.66 2.75 -6.51
C THR A 319 21.92 3.69 -7.47
N ILE A 320 21.03 3.15 -8.31
CA ILE A 320 20.18 3.94 -9.21
C ILE A 320 19.00 4.53 -8.42
N ILE A 321 18.75 5.83 -8.56
CA ILE A 321 17.69 6.56 -7.86
C ILE A 321 16.91 7.40 -8.87
N LEU A 322 15.57 7.37 -8.81
CA LEU A 322 14.74 8.35 -9.50
C LEU A 322 14.68 9.65 -8.70
N GLY A 323 15.10 10.75 -9.30
CA GLY A 323 14.96 12.10 -8.75
C GLY A 323 13.53 12.62 -8.83
N HIS A 324 13.21 13.57 -7.96
CA HIS A 324 11.89 14.23 -7.91
C HIS A 324 11.58 15.05 -9.17
N ASP A 325 12.63 15.48 -9.88
CA ASP A 325 12.64 16.19 -11.15
C ASP A 325 12.41 15.29 -12.37
N GLY A 326 12.27 13.97 -12.18
CA GLY A 326 12.10 13.01 -13.25
C GLY A 326 13.41 12.63 -13.97
N ILE A 327 14.56 13.02 -13.42
CA ILE A 327 15.88 12.60 -13.89
C ILE A 327 16.31 11.36 -13.10
N VAL A 328 16.96 10.40 -13.77
CA VAL A 328 17.50 9.22 -13.10
C VAL A 328 18.96 9.44 -12.76
N TYR A 329 19.29 9.21 -11.49
CA TYR A 329 20.59 9.44 -10.90
C TYR A 329 21.26 8.15 -10.44
N VAL A 330 22.56 8.24 -10.22
CA VAL A 330 23.42 7.24 -9.58
C VAL A 330 24.02 7.90 -8.36
N ARG A 331 23.87 7.26 -7.22
CA ARG A 331 24.59 7.62 -6.00
C ARG A 331 25.81 6.72 -5.84
N GLU A 332 26.98 7.30 -5.61
CA GLU A 332 28.19 6.53 -5.28
C GLU A 332 28.16 6.01 -3.82
N GLY A 333 28.71 4.82 -3.61
CA GLY A 333 28.74 4.13 -2.32
C GLY A 333 27.61 3.11 -2.14
N GLU A 334 27.85 2.11 -1.29
CA GLU A 334 26.78 1.26 -0.77
C GLU A 334 25.97 2.12 0.20
N LEU A 335 24.69 2.35 -0.11
CA LEU A 335 23.74 2.70 0.92
C LEU A 335 23.70 1.57 1.93
N ALA A 336 23.59 1.90 3.22
CA ALA A 336 23.32 0.90 4.25
C ALA A 336 22.01 0.21 3.86
N SER A 337 22.11 -0.96 3.22
CA SER A 337 20.96 -1.73 2.77
C SER A 337 20.01 -1.87 3.95
N PRO A 338 18.70 -1.61 3.79
CA PRO A 338 17.76 -2.17 4.75
C PRO A 338 18.01 -3.68 4.74
N PRO A 339 18.14 -4.34 5.90
CA PRO A 339 18.60 -5.72 5.96
C PRO A 339 17.70 -6.60 5.10
N PHE A 340 18.24 -7.05 3.97
CA PHE A 340 17.59 -7.86 2.92
C PHE A 340 17.03 -9.21 3.41
N ARG A 341 17.10 -9.51 4.72
CA ARG A 341 16.72 -10.81 5.28
C ARG A 341 15.43 -10.79 6.09
N HIS A 342 14.93 -9.62 6.52
CA HIS A 342 13.74 -9.56 7.38
C HIS A 342 12.69 -8.51 7.01
N ARG A 343 12.95 -7.61 6.05
CA ARG A 343 11.97 -6.63 5.59
C ARG A 343 11.49 -7.01 4.19
N ARG A 344 10.32 -7.65 4.08
CA ARG A 344 9.71 -8.02 2.77
C ARG A 344 9.04 -6.85 2.03
N ARG A 345 8.97 -5.66 2.63
CA ARG A 345 8.16 -4.55 2.12
C ARG A 345 9.04 -3.34 1.81
N GLY A 346 8.61 -2.52 0.84
CA GLY A 346 9.27 -1.31 0.34
C GLY A 346 9.36 -0.17 1.36
N ALA A 347 9.80 -0.50 2.57
CA ALA A 347 9.65 0.21 3.82
C ALA A 347 10.57 1.42 3.97
N THR A 348 11.13 1.99 2.89
CA THR A 348 11.98 3.19 2.93
C THR A 348 11.84 3.97 1.62
N ASP A 349 11.97 5.31 1.67
CA ASP A 349 11.99 6.15 0.47
C ASP A 349 13.05 5.73 -0.54
N LEU A 350 14.17 5.19 -0.05
CA LEU A 350 15.23 4.68 -0.90
C LEU A 350 14.78 3.44 -1.68
N ALA A 351 14.31 2.39 -1.00
CA ALA A 351 13.86 1.17 -1.67
C ALA A 351 12.81 1.49 -2.74
N VAL A 352 11.96 2.46 -2.45
CA VAL A 352 10.92 2.98 -3.34
C VAL A 352 11.52 3.73 -4.55
N ALA A 353 12.51 4.61 -4.35
CA ALA A 353 13.14 5.39 -5.43
C ALA A 353 14.13 4.59 -6.29
N THR A 354 14.61 3.44 -5.80
CA THR A 354 15.59 2.59 -6.50
C THR A 354 14.96 1.38 -7.20
N THR A 355 13.64 1.22 -7.07
CA THR A 355 12.90 0.08 -7.62
C THR A 355 12.09 0.47 -8.85
N PHE A 356 12.09 -0.44 -9.83
CA PHE A 356 11.38 -0.29 -11.09
C PHE A 356 10.64 -1.58 -11.40
N ARG A 357 9.51 -1.48 -12.11
CA ARG A 357 8.86 -2.61 -12.76
C ARG A 357 9.51 -2.83 -14.12
N LEU A 358 9.96 -4.06 -14.35
CA LEU A 358 10.41 -4.51 -15.66
C LEU A 358 9.22 -5.12 -16.40
N LEU A 359 8.73 -4.40 -17.42
CA LEU A 359 7.60 -4.80 -18.24
C LEU A 359 8.06 -5.24 -19.63
N PRO A 360 7.28 -6.07 -20.36
CA PRO A 360 7.48 -6.25 -21.80
C PRO A 360 7.61 -4.87 -22.47
N GLY A 361 8.56 -4.75 -23.40
CA GLY A 361 8.84 -3.48 -24.04
C GLY A 361 7.60 -2.90 -24.70
N LEU A 362 7.44 -1.59 -24.63
CA LEU A 362 6.26 -0.89 -25.18
C LEU A 362 6.10 -1.08 -26.69
N THR A 363 7.16 -1.49 -27.39
CA THR A 363 7.10 -1.89 -28.81
C THR A 363 6.40 -3.24 -29.04
N GLY A 364 6.23 -4.06 -28.01
CA GLY A 364 5.72 -5.42 -28.10
C GLY A 364 6.69 -6.44 -28.71
N ALA A 365 7.93 -6.03 -29.00
CA ALA A 365 8.93 -6.90 -29.63
C ALA A 365 9.56 -7.87 -28.62
N ASP A 366 9.91 -9.06 -29.11
CA ASP A 366 10.57 -10.08 -28.29
C ASP A 366 11.87 -9.56 -27.68
N ASN A 367 12.11 -9.95 -26.42
CA ASN A 367 13.31 -9.59 -25.66
C ASN A 367 13.53 -8.06 -25.47
N THR A 368 12.47 -7.27 -25.64
CA THR A 368 12.46 -5.86 -25.27
C THR A 368 11.78 -5.66 -23.92
N VAL A 369 12.23 -4.65 -23.19
CA VAL A 369 11.71 -4.29 -21.87
C VAL A 369 11.56 -2.78 -21.75
N SER A 370 10.66 -2.35 -20.88
CA SER A 370 10.52 -0.95 -20.48
C SER A 370 10.57 -0.85 -18.96
N PHE A 371 11.26 0.18 -18.47
CA PHE A 371 11.43 0.45 -17.04
C PHE A 371 10.36 1.44 -16.59
N GLU A 372 9.45 0.98 -15.74
CA GLU A 372 8.45 1.83 -15.11
C GLU A 372 8.83 2.06 -13.64
N PRO A 373 9.10 3.29 -13.19
CA PRO A 373 9.46 3.52 -11.80
C PRO A 373 8.34 3.15 -10.83
N PHE A 374 8.71 2.61 -9.68
CA PHE A 374 7.77 2.11 -8.67
C PHE A 374 6.72 3.14 -8.22
N LEU A 375 7.11 4.39 -8.00
CA LEU A 375 6.21 5.47 -7.58
C LEU A 375 5.46 6.17 -8.72
N ARG A 376 5.80 5.88 -9.98
CA ARG A 376 5.29 6.60 -11.14
C ARG A 376 4.66 5.63 -12.13
N PRO A 377 3.58 4.93 -11.73
CA PRO A 377 2.89 3.99 -12.61
C PRO A 377 2.37 4.72 -13.85
N GLY A 378 2.56 4.11 -15.03
CA GLY A 378 2.25 4.71 -16.33
C GLY A 378 3.36 5.60 -16.90
N CYS A 379 4.49 5.74 -16.20
CA CYS A 379 5.65 6.48 -16.68
C CYS A 379 6.85 5.57 -16.91
N TYR A 380 7.68 5.89 -17.90
CA TYR A 380 8.76 5.04 -18.37
C TYR A 380 10.06 5.81 -18.51
N ILE A 381 11.18 5.18 -18.18
CA ILE A 381 12.51 5.75 -18.44
C ILE A 381 12.72 5.80 -19.94
N ALA A 382 13.06 6.98 -20.44
CA ALA A 382 13.36 7.22 -21.85
C ALA A 382 14.84 7.58 -22.02
N ALA A 383 15.43 7.03 -23.06
CA ALA A 383 16.68 7.53 -23.59
C ALA A 383 16.53 9.02 -23.99
N PRO A 384 17.60 9.83 -23.84
CA PRO A 384 17.63 11.20 -24.33
C PRO A 384 17.30 11.26 -25.81
N SER A 385 16.67 12.37 -26.21
CA SER A 385 16.45 12.66 -27.63
C SER A 385 17.77 13.19 -28.18
N THR A 386 18.37 12.49 -29.15
CA THR A 386 19.43 13.09 -29.95
C THR A 386 18.85 14.29 -30.70
N PRO A 387 19.56 15.42 -30.83
CA PRO A 387 19.30 16.32 -31.94
C PRO A 387 19.62 15.52 -33.22
N LEU A 388 18.61 15.34 -34.08
CA LEU A 388 18.83 14.82 -35.43
C LEU A 388 19.82 15.74 -36.16
N GLN A 389 21.01 15.20 -36.45
CA GLN A 389 22.08 15.61 -37.38
C GLN A 389 22.10 17.03 -37.96
N GLY A 390 23.27 17.68 -37.84
CA GLY A 390 23.72 18.71 -38.79
C GLY A 390 24.38 19.90 -38.11
N HIS A 391 25.71 19.97 -38.18
CA HIS A 391 26.58 21.13 -37.89
C HIS A 391 26.34 21.94 -36.59
N GLN A 392 27.34 21.85 -35.70
CA GLN A 392 27.71 22.86 -34.71
C GLN A 392 26.57 23.36 -33.80
N GLN A 393 26.26 22.57 -32.77
CA GLN A 393 25.97 23.18 -31.47
C GLN A 393 26.99 22.64 -30.48
N GLN A 394 27.86 23.54 -30.03
CA GLN A 394 28.80 23.28 -28.95
C GLN A 394 28.04 22.83 -27.70
N PRO A 395 28.53 21.82 -26.97
CA PRO A 395 28.03 21.56 -25.63
C PRO A 395 28.18 22.83 -24.80
N VAL A 396 27.15 23.15 -23.99
CA VAL A 396 27.22 24.22 -23.00
C VAL A 396 28.48 23.98 -22.17
N LYS A 397 29.46 24.89 -22.30
CA LYS A 397 30.68 24.88 -21.49
C LYS A 397 30.33 25.35 -20.09
N ASP A 398 29.73 24.49 -19.29
CA ASP A 398 29.93 24.57 -17.85
C ASP A 398 31.28 23.92 -17.56
N GLY A 399 32.19 24.69 -16.95
CA GLY A 399 33.54 24.24 -16.65
C GLY A 399 33.52 23.06 -15.68
N GLY A 400 33.87 21.87 -16.17
CA GLY A 400 34.04 20.64 -15.40
C GLY A 400 33.74 19.40 -16.25
N ASP A 401 34.63 18.41 -16.26
CA ASP A 401 34.63 17.22 -17.12
C ASP A 401 33.27 16.51 -17.31
N GLY A 402 32.88 16.32 -18.58
CA GLY A 402 31.92 15.29 -19.02
C GLY A 402 30.56 15.81 -19.50
N ALA A 403 30.31 15.76 -20.81
CA ALA A 403 28.97 15.98 -21.37
C ALA A 403 28.02 14.87 -20.90
N SER A 404 27.08 15.20 -20.02
CA SER A 404 26.14 14.22 -19.47
C SER A 404 24.91 14.02 -20.34
N LEU A 405 24.74 12.81 -20.87
CA LEU A 405 23.53 12.41 -21.57
C LEU A 405 22.42 12.10 -20.55
N GLN A 406 21.39 12.93 -20.43
CA GLN A 406 20.35 12.78 -19.38
C GLN A 406 19.23 11.82 -19.80
N LEU A 407 19.01 10.74 -19.04
CA LEU A 407 17.77 9.96 -19.12
C LEU A 407 16.60 10.77 -18.53
N ARG A 408 15.42 10.68 -19.15
CA ARG A 408 14.21 11.41 -18.73
C ARG A 408 13.04 10.47 -18.46
N LEU A 409 12.14 10.85 -17.58
CA LEU A 409 10.89 10.13 -17.35
C LEU A 409 9.78 10.62 -18.30
N LEU A 410 9.12 9.70 -19.00
CA LEU A 410 7.98 9.99 -19.88
C LEU A 410 6.72 9.27 -19.40
N CYS A 411 5.67 10.02 -19.09
CA CYS A 411 4.35 9.47 -18.74
C CYS A 411 3.50 9.35 -20.00
N GLU A 412 2.76 8.24 -20.14
CA GLU A 412 1.89 7.98 -21.29
C GLU A 412 2.59 8.20 -22.65
N PRO A 413 3.66 7.44 -22.94
CA PRO A 413 4.53 7.70 -24.08
C PRO A 413 3.77 7.64 -25.41
N SER A 414 3.99 8.65 -26.27
CA SER A 414 3.50 8.64 -27.66
C SER A 414 4.14 7.51 -28.48
N PRO A 415 3.61 7.17 -29.67
CA PRO A 415 4.26 6.18 -30.53
C PRO A 415 5.73 6.48 -30.87
N ALA A 416 6.13 7.75 -30.88
CA ALA A 416 7.53 8.15 -31.05
C ALA A 416 8.36 7.87 -29.77
N ASP A 417 7.79 8.17 -28.61
CA ASP A 417 8.44 7.94 -27.31
C ASP A 417 8.61 6.45 -26.97
N VAL A 418 7.73 5.58 -27.49
CA VAL A 418 7.81 4.12 -27.31
C VAL A 418 9.20 3.59 -27.67
N ARG A 419 9.86 4.12 -28.71
CA ARG A 419 11.25 3.72 -29.07
C ARG A 419 12.30 4.22 -28.09
N LEU A 420 12.11 5.42 -27.52
CA LEU A 420 13.02 5.98 -26.50
C LEU A 420 12.90 5.22 -25.18
N CYS A 421 11.71 4.74 -24.84
CA CYS A 421 11.39 4.02 -23.60
C CYS A 421 11.63 2.51 -23.65
N SER A 422 11.93 1.97 -24.83
CA SER A 422 12.13 0.54 -25.03
C SER A 422 13.62 0.21 -25.10
N PHE A 423 14.00 -0.82 -24.34
CA PHE A 423 15.38 -1.28 -24.22
C PHE A 423 15.45 -2.76 -24.59
N LYS A 424 16.51 -3.15 -25.28
CA LYS A 424 16.79 -4.55 -25.56
C LYS A 424 17.53 -5.16 -24.38
N ARG A 425 16.98 -6.24 -23.82
CA ARG A 425 17.63 -7.00 -22.74
C ARG A 425 18.69 -7.92 -23.34
N HIS A 426 19.86 -7.97 -22.73
CA HIS A 426 20.93 -8.88 -23.11
C HIS A 426 21.44 -9.65 -21.89
N ASP A 427 21.56 -10.97 -22.06
CA ASP A 427 22.38 -11.80 -21.19
C ASP A 427 23.85 -11.36 -21.33
N PRO A 428 24.67 -11.48 -20.26
CA PRO A 428 25.86 -10.67 -20.11
C PRO A 428 26.85 -10.85 -21.27
N LEU A 429 27.44 -9.73 -21.72
CA LEU A 429 28.59 -9.70 -22.64
C LEU A 429 29.89 -10.24 -22.00
N VAL A 430 29.82 -10.80 -20.80
CA VAL A 430 30.95 -11.27 -19.99
C VAL A 430 30.73 -12.73 -19.64
N SER A 431 31.45 -13.64 -20.31
CA SER A 431 31.33 -15.10 -20.14
C SER A 431 31.83 -15.64 -18.80
N THR A 432 32.37 -14.79 -17.92
CA THR A 432 33.07 -15.18 -16.68
C THR A 432 32.45 -14.63 -15.39
N ALA A 433 31.34 -13.90 -15.45
CA ALA A 433 30.69 -13.36 -14.25
C ALA A 433 29.79 -14.43 -13.59
N HIS A 434 30.13 -14.84 -12.37
CA HIS A 434 29.25 -15.68 -11.55
C HIS A 434 28.06 -14.84 -11.05
N GLY A 435 26.87 -15.02 -11.64
CA GLY A 435 25.61 -14.36 -11.21
C GLY A 435 24.64 -14.10 -12.37
N SER A 436 23.37 -13.80 -12.08
CA SER A 436 22.34 -13.46 -13.07
C SER A 436 22.42 -11.98 -13.47
N PHE A 437 23.51 -11.57 -14.11
CA PHE A 437 23.71 -10.20 -14.60
C PHE A 437 22.92 -9.95 -15.89
N GLN A 438 22.44 -8.72 -16.10
CA GLN A 438 21.68 -8.33 -17.30
C GLN A 438 22.10 -6.93 -17.74
N SER A 439 22.22 -6.70 -19.05
CA SER A 439 22.46 -5.35 -19.61
C SER A 439 21.32 -4.93 -20.51
N TYR A 440 21.13 -3.60 -20.63
CA TYR A 440 20.00 -3.02 -21.34
C TYR A 440 20.49 -1.98 -22.34
N GLU A 441 20.22 -2.23 -23.62
CA GLU A 441 20.63 -1.39 -24.75
C GLU A 441 19.45 -0.53 -25.22
N SER A 442 19.66 0.76 -25.46
CA SER A 442 18.59 1.64 -25.98
C SER A 442 18.25 1.28 -27.43
N LEU A 443 16.95 1.16 -27.75
CA LEU A 443 16.53 0.99 -29.14
C LEU A 443 16.68 2.26 -29.97
N SER A 444 16.60 3.44 -29.34
CA SER A 444 16.77 4.74 -30.02
C SER A 444 18.24 5.09 -30.28
N HIS A 445 19.15 4.53 -29.48
CA HIS A 445 20.58 4.70 -29.61
C HIS A 445 21.24 3.31 -29.60
N PRO A 446 21.19 2.58 -30.73
CA PRO A 446 21.85 1.27 -30.82
C PRO A 446 23.31 1.36 -30.38
N LYS A 447 23.81 0.28 -29.79
CA LYS A 447 25.11 0.14 -29.14
C LYS A 447 25.29 0.95 -27.86
N HIS A 448 24.30 1.69 -27.39
CA HIS A 448 24.38 2.41 -26.13
C HIS A 448 23.66 1.68 -24.99
N PHE A 449 24.31 1.60 -23.83
CA PHE A 449 23.83 0.88 -22.64
C PHE A 449 23.66 1.81 -21.45
N ILE A 450 22.76 1.49 -20.53
CA ILE A 450 22.63 2.21 -19.26
C ILE A 450 23.89 1.93 -18.41
N SER A 451 24.68 2.96 -18.05
CA SER A 451 25.87 2.85 -17.18
C SER A 451 26.13 4.15 -16.39
N THR A 452 26.98 4.08 -15.34
CA THR A 452 27.37 5.21 -14.50
C THR A 452 28.71 5.75 -14.99
N HIS A 453 28.74 6.76 -15.88
CA HIS A 453 30.01 7.36 -16.27
C HIS A 453 30.52 8.28 -15.16
N GLY A 454 31.76 8.08 -14.72
CA GLY A 454 32.45 9.00 -13.84
C GLY A 454 33.94 8.96 -14.14
N ALA A 455 34.53 10.10 -14.52
CA ALA A 455 35.97 10.18 -14.69
C ALA A 455 36.67 9.72 -13.38
N PRO A 456 37.79 8.97 -13.47
CA PRO A 456 38.55 8.59 -12.30
C PRO A 456 39.08 9.86 -11.62
N SER A 457 38.56 10.17 -10.42
CA SER A 457 39.18 11.19 -9.58
C SER A 457 40.56 10.68 -9.18
N PRO A 458 41.66 11.44 -9.40
CA PRO A 458 42.99 10.98 -9.06
C PRO A 458 43.09 10.70 -7.56
N ARG A 459 43.52 9.47 -7.25
CA ARG A 459 43.79 8.98 -5.90
C ARG A 459 44.77 9.91 -5.16
N THR A 460 44.28 10.63 -4.16
CA THR A 460 45.10 11.01 -2.99
C THR A 460 44.67 10.16 -1.81
N ALA A 461 45.37 9.05 -1.60
CA ALA A 461 45.24 8.25 -0.39
C ALA A 461 45.98 8.95 0.76
N LYS A 462 45.30 9.14 1.91
CA LYS A 462 45.89 9.02 3.26
C LYS A 462 44.83 9.12 4.38
N GLY A 463 44.79 8.08 5.23
CA GLY A 463 44.33 8.15 6.62
C GLY A 463 43.00 7.43 6.95
N PRO A 464 42.95 6.59 8.01
CA PRO A 464 41.69 6.08 8.53
C PRO A 464 41.05 7.18 9.39
N ALA A 465 40.04 7.85 8.86
CA ALA A 465 39.25 8.82 9.61
C ALA A 465 37.80 8.35 9.71
N ALA A 466 37.21 8.54 10.88
CA ALA A 466 35.88 8.13 11.27
C ALA A 466 34.80 8.47 10.23
N LYS A 467 33.84 7.56 10.06
CA LYS A 467 32.62 7.73 9.26
C LYS A 467 31.80 8.91 9.79
N SER A 468 32.09 10.11 9.30
CA SER A 468 31.13 11.21 9.24
C SER A 468 30.40 11.11 7.91
N ALA A 469 29.10 11.40 7.90
CA ALA A 469 28.26 11.45 6.70
C ALA A 469 28.77 12.57 5.78
N GLY A 470 29.78 12.24 4.96
CA GLY A 470 30.36 13.13 3.96
C GLY A 470 29.54 13.15 2.68
N PHE A 471 29.52 14.32 2.04
CA PHE A 471 28.88 14.68 0.78
C PHE A 471 28.53 13.50 -0.15
N GLU A 472 27.22 13.27 -0.34
CA GLU A 472 26.70 12.28 -1.27
C GLU A 472 26.88 12.76 -2.72
N THR A 473 27.70 12.07 -3.51
CA THR A 473 27.84 12.37 -4.94
C THR A 473 26.71 11.69 -5.71
N ILE A 474 25.75 12.48 -6.18
CA ILE A 474 24.65 12.05 -7.05
C ILE A 474 24.95 12.53 -8.48
N ARG A 475 24.94 11.62 -9.47
CA ARG A 475 25.23 11.94 -10.89
C ARG A 475 24.13 11.43 -11.81
N PRO A 476 23.72 12.16 -12.87
CA PRO A 476 22.78 11.64 -13.86
C PRO A 476 23.30 10.36 -14.53
N LEU A 477 22.42 9.39 -14.79
CA LEU A 477 22.76 8.22 -15.61
C LEU A 477 23.04 8.62 -17.05
N GLN A 478 24.03 7.98 -17.67
CA GLN A 478 24.39 8.19 -19.07
C GLN A 478 24.25 6.90 -19.89
N LEU A 479 23.96 7.07 -21.18
CA LEU A 479 24.08 6.00 -22.16
C LEU A 479 25.54 5.90 -22.63
N VAL A 480 26.17 4.75 -22.44
CA VAL A 480 27.57 4.49 -22.82
C VAL A 480 27.62 3.66 -24.09
N GLU A 481 28.36 4.14 -25.09
CA GLU A 481 28.57 3.42 -26.36
C GLU A 481 29.44 2.16 -26.16
N ARG A 482 29.10 1.08 -26.86
CA ARG A 482 29.92 -0.12 -26.94
C ARG A 482 31.21 0.18 -27.71
N PRO A 483 32.40 -0.11 -27.15
CA PRO A 483 33.64 0.09 -27.88
C PRO A 483 33.66 -0.77 -29.16
N PRO A 484 34.22 -0.25 -30.27
CA PRO A 484 34.32 -0.99 -31.52
C PRO A 484 35.17 -2.25 -31.34
N THR A 485 34.74 -3.37 -31.93
CA THR A 485 35.54 -4.59 -31.99
C THR A 485 36.79 -4.31 -32.85
N PRO A 486 38.02 -4.49 -32.33
CA PRO A 486 39.22 -4.22 -33.13
C PRO A 486 39.31 -5.19 -34.31
N ALA A 487 39.45 -4.64 -35.51
CA ALA A 487 39.63 -5.40 -36.75
C ALA A 487 41.08 -5.86 -36.89
N SER A 488 41.51 -6.84 -36.09
CA SER A 488 42.66 -7.70 -36.42
C SER A 488 42.69 -8.91 -35.49
N ALA A 489 42.63 -10.11 -36.07
CA ALA A 489 42.89 -11.35 -35.37
C ALA A 489 44.37 -11.42 -34.95
N ASN A 490 44.61 -11.40 -33.63
CA ASN A 490 45.54 -12.28 -32.94
C ASN A 490 45.38 -12.08 -31.43
N SER A 491 44.89 -13.12 -30.76
CA SER A 491 44.75 -13.26 -29.30
C SER A 491 44.42 -11.97 -28.54
N PHE A 492 43.34 -11.30 -28.94
CA PHE A 492 42.72 -10.29 -28.10
C PHE A 492 41.67 -11.01 -27.27
N THR A 493 41.93 -11.22 -25.99
CA THR A 493 40.83 -11.39 -25.03
C THR A 493 39.95 -10.16 -25.21
N PRO A 494 38.65 -10.30 -25.53
CA PRO A 494 37.79 -9.14 -25.68
C PRO A 494 37.94 -8.33 -24.40
N SER A 495 38.46 -7.09 -24.47
CA SER A 495 38.37 -6.17 -23.35
C SER A 495 36.88 -6.01 -23.08
N PRO A 496 36.34 -6.67 -22.04
CA PRO A 496 34.91 -6.77 -21.85
C PRO A 496 34.48 -5.39 -21.39
N PHE A 497 33.89 -4.58 -22.28
CA PHE A 497 33.24 -3.32 -21.95
C PHE A 497 33.95 -2.59 -20.80
N ALA A 498 35.20 -2.16 -21.04
CA ALA A 498 36.23 -1.90 -20.03
C ALA A 498 35.66 -1.45 -18.67
N LEU A 499 35.74 -2.36 -17.69
CA LEU A 499 35.59 -2.21 -16.25
C LEU A 499 35.55 -0.74 -15.77
N GLU A 500 34.38 -0.07 -15.76
CA GLU A 500 33.96 0.91 -14.74
C GLU A 500 32.42 1.03 -14.80
N SER A 501 31.72 0.08 -14.14
CA SER A 501 30.28 0.02 -13.83
C SER A 501 29.30 -0.63 -14.83
N SER A 502 28.84 -1.83 -14.47
CA SER A 502 27.57 -2.44 -14.91
C SER A 502 26.56 -2.47 -13.76
N PHE A 503 25.29 -2.81 -14.02
CA PHE A 503 24.28 -2.98 -12.98
C PHE A 503 23.93 -4.44 -12.74
N GLU A 504 23.63 -4.75 -11.49
CA GLU A 504 23.05 -6.01 -11.05
C GLU A 504 21.57 -5.81 -10.73
N GLU A 505 20.79 -6.84 -11.07
CA GLU A 505 19.36 -6.91 -10.79
C GLU A 505 19.17 -7.55 -9.40
N ALA A 506 18.79 -6.76 -8.39
CA ALA A 506 18.28 -7.27 -7.13
C ALA A 506 16.77 -7.52 -7.26
N VAL A 507 16.34 -8.74 -7.00
CA VAL A 507 14.92 -9.09 -6.90
C VAL A 507 14.44 -8.87 -5.46
N ALA A 508 13.25 -8.29 -5.30
CA ALA A 508 12.49 -8.19 -4.04
C ALA A 508 12.96 -7.18 -2.97
N ALA A 509 13.47 -5.99 -3.33
CA ALA A 509 13.68 -4.92 -2.35
C ALA A 509 12.39 -4.16 -1.96
N ALA A 510 11.31 -4.29 -2.75
CA ALA A 510 10.00 -3.72 -2.47
C ALA A 510 8.89 -4.67 -2.92
N GLU A 511 7.71 -4.50 -2.34
CA GLU A 511 6.48 -5.24 -2.66
C GLU A 511 5.28 -4.29 -2.50
N TYR A 512 4.25 -4.44 -3.34
CA TYR A 512 2.99 -3.74 -3.18
C TYR A 512 2.10 -4.44 -2.14
N PRO A 513 1.62 -3.74 -1.10
CA PRO A 513 0.56 -4.25 -0.24
C PRO A 513 -0.68 -4.72 -1.03
N ALA A 514 -1.41 -5.71 -0.51
CA ALA A 514 -2.53 -6.34 -1.22
C ALA A 514 -3.61 -5.34 -1.69
N ALA A 515 -3.87 -4.28 -0.91
CA ALA A 515 -4.86 -3.25 -1.21
C ALA A 515 -4.25 -1.95 -1.76
N SER A 516 -3.17 -2.06 -2.53
CA SER A 516 -2.54 -0.91 -3.18
C SER A 516 -3.31 -0.44 -4.40
N TRP A 517 -3.21 0.86 -4.68
CA TRP A 517 -3.83 1.50 -5.83
C TRP A 517 -2.82 2.35 -6.61
N TRP A 518 -2.95 2.36 -7.93
CA TRP A 518 -2.32 3.36 -8.79
C TRP A 518 -3.29 4.50 -9.04
N MET A 519 -2.79 5.73 -8.91
CA MET A 519 -3.43 6.92 -9.44
C MET A 519 -2.78 7.28 -10.77
N ARG A 520 -3.57 7.43 -11.82
CA ARG A 520 -3.12 7.85 -13.15
C ARG A 520 -4.07 8.90 -13.69
N SER A 521 -3.57 10.11 -13.92
CA SER A 521 -4.39 11.15 -14.56
C SER A 521 -4.58 10.82 -16.05
N PRO A 522 -5.82 10.91 -16.58
CA PRO A 522 -6.11 10.70 -18.00
C PRO A 522 -5.57 11.82 -18.91
N THR A 523 -5.05 12.92 -18.34
CA THR A 523 -4.49 14.05 -19.10
C THR A 523 -2.97 13.99 -19.25
N GLY A 524 -2.31 12.92 -18.79
CA GLY A 524 -0.86 12.74 -18.91
C GLY A 524 0.00 13.69 -18.06
N ALA A 525 -0.62 14.53 -17.23
CA ALA A 525 0.11 15.36 -16.26
C ALA A 525 0.87 14.47 -15.26
N VAL A 526 1.95 15.01 -14.68
CA VAL A 526 2.93 14.37 -13.76
C VAL A 526 2.30 13.70 -12.52
N THR A 527 0.99 13.76 -12.35
CA THR A 527 0.17 13.20 -11.27
C THR A 527 -0.06 11.70 -11.43
N SER A 528 0.99 10.91 -11.64
CA SER A 528 0.94 9.47 -11.34
C SER A 528 1.48 9.22 -9.94
N ALA A 529 0.77 8.39 -9.18
CA ALA A 529 1.17 8.08 -7.81
C ALA A 529 0.76 6.68 -7.40
N LEU A 530 1.38 6.22 -6.33
CA LEU A 530 1.11 4.94 -5.69
C LEU A 530 0.48 5.19 -4.32
N LEU A 531 -0.58 4.46 -4.00
CA LEU A 531 -1.26 4.54 -2.72
C LEU A 531 -1.29 3.21 -1.99
N TYR A 532 -1.02 3.24 -0.69
CA TYR A 532 -1.08 2.08 0.21
C TYR A 532 -2.12 2.28 1.31
N PRO A 533 -2.65 1.21 1.90
CA PRO A 533 -3.29 1.32 3.20
C PRO A 533 -2.31 1.94 4.21
N LEU A 534 -2.75 2.95 4.96
CA LEU A 534 -1.92 3.71 5.91
C LEU A 534 -1.27 2.81 6.98
N ASN A 535 -1.93 1.72 7.33
CA ASN A 535 -1.44 0.74 8.28
C ASN A 535 -0.29 -0.12 7.74
N GLU A 536 -0.09 -0.12 6.42
CA GLU A 536 0.99 -0.85 5.73
C GLU A 536 2.20 0.04 5.42
N VAL A 537 2.08 1.36 5.61
CA VAL A 537 3.20 2.31 5.48
C VAL A 537 4.12 2.21 6.69
N VAL A 538 5.43 2.12 6.48
CA VAL A 538 6.42 1.91 7.53
C VAL A 538 7.38 3.11 7.63
N ASP A 539 8.43 3.19 6.81
CA ASP A 539 9.39 4.31 6.87
C ASP A 539 9.30 5.26 5.67
N GLU A 540 8.47 4.94 4.69
CA GLU A 540 8.22 5.77 3.52
C GLU A 540 7.67 7.14 3.92
N THR A 541 8.01 8.17 3.15
CA THR A 541 7.34 9.46 3.14
C THR A 541 6.00 9.30 2.44
N TYR A 542 4.95 9.92 2.98
CA TYR A 542 3.60 9.84 2.43
C TYR A 542 2.77 11.09 2.71
N SER A 543 1.64 11.17 2.01
CA SER A 543 0.57 12.15 2.26
C SER A 543 -0.78 11.44 2.36
N VAL A 544 -1.61 11.78 3.36
CA VAL A 544 -2.93 11.16 3.57
C VAL A 544 -4.06 11.95 2.91
N TYR A 545 -3.99 13.28 3.03
CA TYR A 545 -5.03 14.16 2.53
C TYR A 545 -4.70 14.73 1.16
N PHE A 546 -5.73 14.77 0.31
CA PHE A 546 -5.76 15.43 -0.97
C PHE A 546 -6.46 16.78 -0.80
N ASP A 547 -5.83 17.85 -1.26
CA ASP A 547 -6.45 19.17 -1.31
C ASP A 547 -7.15 19.33 -2.67
N LEU A 548 -8.47 19.22 -2.66
CA LEU A 548 -9.29 19.10 -3.86
C LEU A 548 -10.05 20.39 -4.16
N ALA A 549 -10.47 20.56 -5.41
CA ALA A 549 -11.38 21.64 -5.75
C ALA A 549 -12.68 21.49 -4.93
N PRO A 550 -13.25 22.59 -4.42
CA PRO A 550 -14.54 22.54 -3.75
C PRO A 550 -15.58 21.94 -4.70
N SER A 551 -16.37 21.00 -4.18
CA SER A 551 -17.43 20.29 -4.90
C SER A 551 -18.60 21.20 -5.26
#